data_AF-A0A4Q8M3R8-F1
#
_entry.id   AF-A0A4Q8M3R8-F1
#
_cell.length_a   1.000
_cell.length_b   1.000
_cell.length_c   1.000
_cell.angle_alpha   90.00
_cell.angle_beta   90.00
_cell.angle_gamma   90.00
#
_symmetry.space_group_name_H-M   'P 1'
#
loop_
_entity.id
_entity.type
_entity.pdbx_description
1 polymer ?
#
loop_
_entity_poly.entity_id
_entity_poly.type
_entity_poly.pdbx_seq_one_letter_code
_entity_poly.pdbx_strand_id
1 'polypeptide(L)'
;MFNRLPFPLVYVLEVLLAAPLFASFYLVVAFVASQPADAVRATGAAIPTGWEAAVPNHGGYIRGFLPSAHPVLLCASTVALLAFGVIAWQLRLAQAAQRRSARPERVTHLKVAEAVTFGAWALVAWLFVMFGLPQLAAA
;
A
#
# COMPACT_ATOMS: atom_id res chain seq x y z
N MET A 1 14.11 -11.89 -13.13
CA MET A 1 13.79 -11.17 -14.39
C MET A 1 14.27 -9.71 -14.37
N PHE A 2 14.02 -8.96 -13.30
CA PHE A 2 14.37 -7.53 -13.19
C PHE A 2 15.88 -7.20 -13.19
N ASN A 3 16.76 -8.17 -12.94
CA ASN A 3 18.22 -7.97 -12.98
C ASN A 3 18.78 -7.51 -14.34
N ARG A 4 18.01 -7.66 -15.42
CA ARG A 4 18.39 -7.19 -16.76
C ARG A 4 17.96 -5.75 -17.05
N LEU A 5 17.14 -5.15 -16.19
CA LEU A 5 16.68 -3.79 -16.41
C LEU A 5 17.82 -2.80 -16.18
N PRO A 6 18.01 -1.82 -17.07
CA PRO A 6 19.00 -0.78 -16.88
C PRO A 6 18.59 0.19 -15.76
N PHE A 7 19.57 0.86 -15.18
CA PHE A 7 19.33 2.07 -14.38
C PHE A 7 18.73 3.17 -15.29
N PRO A 8 17.72 3.95 -14.83
CA PRO A 8 17.08 3.95 -13.51
C PRO A 8 15.78 3.13 -13.41
N LEU A 9 15.44 2.29 -14.41
CA LEU A 9 14.11 1.70 -14.56
C LEU A 9 13.66 0.87 -13.35
N VAL A 10 14.58 0.17 -12.68
CA VAL A 10 14.24 -0.63 -11.48
C VAL A 10 13.72 0.26 -10.34
N TYR A 11 14.24 1.48 -10.20
CA TYR A 11 13.82 2.45 -9.18
C TYR A 11 12.46 3.07 -9.53
N VAL A 12 12.24 3.39 -10.82
CA VAL A 12 10.95 3.90 -11.31
C VAL A 12 9.84 2.87 -11.10
N LEU A 13 10.09 1.60 -11.45
CA LEU A 13 9.13 0.52 -11.23
C LEU A 13 8.81 0.32 -9.75
N GLU A 14 9.79 0.49 -8.87
CA GLU A 14 9.55 0.37 -7.43
C GLU A 14 8.63 1.49 -6.92
N VAL A 15 8.80 2.72 -7.42
CA VAL A 15 7.92 3.84 -7.06
C VAL A 15 6.50 3.60 -7.58
N LEU A 16 6.35 3.15 -8.83
CA LEU A 16 5.03 2.83 -9.41
C LEU A 16 4.32 1.70 -8.66
N LEU A 17 5.07 0.77 -8.08
CA LEU A 17 4.55 -0.35 -7.31
C LEU A 17 4.05 0.07 -5.92
N ALA A 18 4.50 1.19 -5.37
CA ALA A 18 4.14 1.63 -4.03
C ALA A 18 2.63 1.77 -3.87
N ALA A 19 1.96 2.50 -4.78
CA ALA A 19 0.52 2.75 -4.70
C ALA A 19 -0.34 1.46 -4.68
N PRO A 20 -0.22 0.52 -5.65
CA PRO A 20 -1.00 -0.71 -5.63
C PRO A 20 -0.65 -1.63 -4.45
N LEU A 21 0.60 -1.63 -3.98
CA LEU A 21 0.98 -2.37 -2.77
C LEU A 21 0.31 -1.79 -1.52
N PHE A 22 0.36 -0.47 -1.32
CA PHE A 22 -0.29 0.17 -0.18
C PHE A 22 -1.82 0.04 -0.23
N ALA A 23 -2.41 0.12 -1.42
CA ALA A 23 -3.85 -0.09 -1.59
C ALA A 23 -4.28 -1.51 -1.18
N SER A 24 -3.56 -2.53 -1.66
CA SER A 24 -3.85 -3.92 -1.28
C SER A 24 -3.60 -4.18 0.20
N PHE A 25 -2.51 -3.65 0.77
CA PHE A 25 -2.23 -3.71 2.21
C PHE A 25 -3.35 -3.07 3.03
N TYR A 26 -3.75 -1.85 2.68
CA TYR A 26 -4.81 -1.13 3.34
C TYR A 26 -6.13 -1.89 3.31
N LEU A 27 -6.52 -2.45 2.16
CA LEU A 27 -7.75 -3.23 2.05
C LEU A 27 -7.73 -4.45 2.98
N VAL A 28 -6.64 -5.21 3.00
CA VAL A 28 -6.50 -6.37 3.89
C VAL A 28 -6.60 -5.95 5.35
N VAL A 29 -5.87 -4.90 5.76
CA VAL A 29 -5.93 -4.39 7.14
C VAL A 29 -7.31 -3.86 7.48
N ALA A 30 -7.97 -3.14 6.56
CA ALA A 30 -9.32 -2.63 6.74
C ALA A 30 -10.33 -3.77 6.92
N PHE A 31 -10.22 -4.87 6.16
CA PHE A 31 -11.05 -6.07 6.37
C PHE A 31 -10.82 -6.70 7.74
N VAL A 32 -9.57 -6.82 8.16
CA VAL A 32 -9.21 -7.40 9.47
C VAL A 32 -9.70 -6.52 10.63
N ALA A 33 -9.62 -5.21 10.47
CA ALA A 33 -10.02 -4.23 11.49
C ALA A 33 -11.52 -3.85 11.44
N SER A 34 -12.25 -4.31 10.42
CA SER A 34 -13.67 -3.96 10.23
C SER A 34 -14.54 -4.56 11.32
N GLN A 35 -15.37 -3.71 11.92
CA GLN A 35 -16.41 -4.10 12.88
C GLN A 35 -17.79 -3.89 12.26
N PRO A 36 -18.77 -4.77 12.51
CA PRO A 36 -20.14 -4.58 12.03
C PRO A 36 -20.69 -3.22 12.47
N ALA A 37 -21.28 -2.46 11.54
CA ALA A 37 -21.73 -1.09 11.83
C ALA A 37 -22.80 -1.05 12.93
N ASP A 38 -23.67 -2.06 13.02
CA ASP A 38 -24.67 -2.15 14.09
C ASP A 38 -24.02 -2.30 15.47
N ALA A 39 -22.96 -3.10 15.58
CA ALA A 39 -22.22 -3.28 16.83
C ALA A 39 -21.52 -1.99 17.25
N VAL A 40 -20.96 -1.25 16.28
CA VAL A 40 -20.33 0.06 16.53
C VAL A 40 -21.37 1.12 16.91
N ARG A 41 -22.56 1.13 16.29
CA ARG A 41 -23.64 2.04 16.69
C ARG A 41 -24.17 1.72 18.10
N ALA A 42 -24.20 0.44 18.49
CA ALA A 42 -24.62 0.02 19.82
C ALA A 42 -23.72 0.54 20.95
N THR A 43 -22.46 0.91 20.66
CA THR A 43 -21.56 1.55 21.65
C THR A 43 -21.77 3.07 21.76
N GLY A 44 -22.70 3.65 21.00
CA GLY A 44 -23.00 5.08 20.98
C GLY A 44 -22.21 5.88 19.93
N ALA A 45 -21.43 5.22 19.06
CA ALA A 45 -20.71 5.90 18.00
C ALA A 45 -21.66 6.42 16.90
N ALA A 46 -21.50 7.70 16.53
CA ALA A 46 -22.27 8.32 15.46
C ALA A 46 -21.63 8.03 14.09
N ILE A 47 -21.91 6.86 13.52
CA ILE A 47 -21.49 6.49 12.16
C ILE A 47 -22.67 6.51 11.17
N PRO A 48 -22.44 6.77 9.87
CA PRO A 48 -23.53 6.80 8.87
C PRO A 48 -24.33 5.49 8.80
N THR A 49 -25.65 5.61 8.65
CA THR A 49 -26.59 4.46 8.67
C THR A 49 -26.45 3.52 7.49
N GLY A 50 -25.90 3.98 6.36
CA GLY A 50 -25.65 3.17 5.17
C GLY A 50 -24.35 2.36 5.19
N TRP A 51 -23.58 2.41 6.29
CA TRP A 51 -22.35 1.63 6.40
C TRP A 51 -22.65 0.21 6.85
N GLU A 52 -22.01 -0.76 6.18
CA GLU A 52 -22.06 -2.18 6.52
C GLU A 52 -21.10 -2.49 7.68
N ALA A 53 -19.89 -1.94 7.61
CA ALA A 53 -18.88 -2.02 8.64
C ALA A 53 -18.18 -0.68 8.82
N ALA A 54 -17.53 -0.54 9.97
CA ALA A 54 -16.72 0.61 10.31
C ALA A 54 -15.31 0.15 10.70
N VAL A 55 -14.30 0.88 10.25
CA VAL A 55 -12.90 0.67 10.63
C VAL A 55 -12.47 1.86 11.49
N PRO A 56 -11.92 1.65 12.70
CA PRO A 56 -11.37 2.72 13.51
C PRO A 56 -10.23 3.43 12.78
N ASN A 57 -10.26 4.76 12.73
CA ASN A 57 -9.23 5.58 12.10
C ASN A 57 -9.12 6.94 12.78
N HIS A 58 -7.94 7.29 13.29
CA HIS A 58 -7.61 8.60 13.91
C HIS A 58 -8.68 9.18 14.86
N GLY A 59 -9.15 8.36 15.81
CA GLY A 59 -10.17 8.78 16.78
C GLY A 59 -11.61 8.83 16.26
N GLY A 60 -11.82 8.47 14.99
CA GLY A 60 -13.12 8.30 14.37
C GLY A 60 -13.26 6.96 13.66
N TYR A 61 -14.16 6.93 12.67
CA TYR A 61 -14.44 5.75 11.88
C TYR A 61 -14.48 6.09 10.39
N ILE A 62 -14.05 5.15 9.58
CA ILE A 62 -14.20 5.17 8.12
C ILE A 62 -15.02 3.96 7.67
N ARG A 63 -15.57 4.02 6.46
CA ARG A 63 -16.35 2.92 5.89
C ARG A 63 -15.46 1.68 5.70
N GLY A 64 -15.89 0.57 6.27
CA GLY A 64 -15.30 -0.75 6.10
C GLY A 64 -16.17 -1.70 5.28
N PHE A 65 -15.69 -2.93 5.16
CA PHE A 65 -16.38 -4.04 4.49
C PHE A 65 -16.25 -5.30 5.35
N LEU A 66 -17.33 -6.08 5.49
CA LEU A 66 -17.24 -7.35 6.21
C LEU A 66 -16.65 -8.43 5.30
N PRO A 67 -15.74 -9.29 5.81
CA PRO A 67 -15.23 -10.43 5.08
C PRO A 67 -16.33 -11.38 4.55
N SER A 68 -17.43 -11.53 5.31
CA SER A 68 -18.55 -12.40 4.94
C SER A 68 -19.36 -11.87 3.75
N ALA A 69 -19.47 -10.55 3.59
CA ALA A 69 -20.20 -9.94 2.49
C ALA A 69 -19.33 -9.78 1.23
N HIS A 70 -18.02 -9.58 1.38
CA HIS A 70 -17.09 -9.33 0.27
C HIS A 70 -15.90 -10.31 0.24
N PRO A 71 -16.12 -11.64 0.27
CA PRO A 71 -15.03 -12.63 0.36
C PRO A 71 -14.10 -12.58 -0.85
N VAL A 72 -14.64 -12.32 -2.05
CA VAL A 72 -13.84 -12.19 -3.29
C VAL A 72 -12.91 -10.98 -3.23
N LEU A 73 -13.39 -9.84 -2.73
CA LEU A 73 -12.57 -8.64 -2.61
C LEU A 73 -11.43 -8.83 -1.59
N LEU A 74 -11.72 -9.46 -0.45
CA LEU A 74 -10.70 -9.83 0.54
C LEU A 74 -9.65 -10.77 -0.08
N CYS A 75 -10.09 -11.83 -0.76
CA CYS A 75 -9.17 -12.77 -1.41
C CYS A 75 -8.31 -12.07 -2.49
N ALA A 76 -8.93 -11.29 -3.37
CA ALA A 76 -8.25 -10.54 -4.41
C ALA A 76 -7.23 -9.55 -3.84
N SER A 77 -7.61 -8.78 -2.81
CA SER A 77 -6.70 -7.85 -2.13
C SER A 77 -5.51 -8.56 -1.47
N THR A 78 -5.74 -9.74 -0.88
CA THR A 78 -4.69 -10.56 -0.27
C THR A 78 -3.71 -11.11 -1.31
N VAL A 79 -4.24 -11.67 -2.40
CA VAL A 79 -3.41 -12.15 -3.53
C VAL A 79 -2.63 -11.00 -4.16
N ALA A 80 -3.27 -9.84 -4.36
CA ALA A 80 -2.61 -8.65 -4.87
C ALA A 80 -1.48 -8.18 -3.95
N LEU A 81 -1.70 -8.13 -2.63
CA LEU A 81 -0.69 -7.77 -1.64
C LEU A 81 0.52 -8.70 -1.73
N LEU A 82 0.30 -10.01 -1.78
CA LEU A 82 1.38 -10.99 -1.90
C LEU A 82 2.12 -10.84 -3.23
N ALA A 83 1.40 -10.71 -4.34
CA ALA A 83 1.99 -10.56 -5.67
C ALA A 83 2.85 -9.29 -5.77
N PHE A 84 2.33 -8.14 -5.33
CA PHE A 84 3.08 -6.89 -5.32
C PHE A 84 4.24 -6.94 -4.32
N GLY A 85 4.10 -7.61 -3.18
CA GLY A 85 5.18 -7.82 -2.22
C GLY A 85 6.33 -8.63 -2.82
N VAL A 86 6.03 -9.70 -3.56
CA VAL A 86 7.02 -10.49 -4.30
C VAL A 86 7.70 -9.66 -5.38
N ILE A 87 6.95 -8.84 -6.13
CA ILE A 87 7.53 -7.96 -7.15
C ILE A 87 8.47 -6.93 -6.50
N ALA A 88 8.07 -6.31 -5.39
CA ALA A 88 8.87 -5.34 -4.65
C ALA A 88 10.18 -5.97 -4.17
N TRP A 89 10.10 -7.18 -3.60
CA TRP A 89 11.27 -7.95 -3.18
C TRP A 89 12.23 -8.20 -4.36
N GLN A 90 11.71 -8.63 -5.50
CA GLN A 90 12.52 -8.89 -6.69
C GLN A 90 13.18 -7.61 -7.26
N LEU A 91 12.50 -6.46 -7.20
CA LEU A 91 13.07 -5.16 -7.55
C LEU A 91 14.20 -4.77 -6.60
N ARG A 92 14.05 -4.99 -5.29
CA ARG A 92 15.10 -4.74 -4.29
C ARG A 92 16.34 -5.60 -4.53
N LEU A 93 16.16 -6.88 -4.87
CA LEU A 93 17.27 -7.75 -5.26
C LEU A 93 17.99 -7.22 -6.52
N ALA A 94 17.24 -6.75 -7.52
CA ALA A 94 17.82 -6.17 -8.74
C ALA A 94 18.59 -4.87 -8.47
N GLN A 95 18.08 -3.99 -7.59
CA GLN A 95 18.80 -2.79 -7.17
C GLN A 95 20.09 -3.14 -6.42
N ALA A 96 20.04 -4.12 -5.51
CA ALA A 96 21.24 -4.57 -4.80
C ALA A 96 22.30 -5.12 -5.77
N ALA A 97 21.89 -5.84 -6.81
CA ALA A 97 22.80 -6.31 -7.86
C ALA A 97 23.42 -5.14 -8.66
N GLN A 98 22.62 -4.12 -9.02
CA GLN A 98 23.13 -2.91 -9.70
C GLN A 98 24.14 -2.12 -8.86
N ARG A 99 23.96 -2.10 -7.53
CA ARG A 99 24.91 -1.44 -6.62
C ARG A 99 26.23 -2.19 -6.53
N ARG A 100 26.18 -3.53 -6.46
CA ARG A 100 27.38 -4.38 -6.39
C ARG A 100 28.24 -4.27 -7.65
N SER A 101 27.62 -4.03 -8.82
CA SER A 101 28.32 -3.89 -10.10
C SER A 101 28.60 -2.43 -10.51
N ALA A 102 28.29 -1.46 -9.64
CA ALA A 102 28.42 -0.04 -9.96
C ALA A 102 29.88 0.40 -10.04
N ARG A 103 30.23 1.09 -11.13
CA ARG A 103 31.49 1.84 -11.23
C ARG A 103 31.47 3.02 -10.23
N PRO A 104 32.62 3.49 -9.72
CA PRO A 104 32.70 4.57 -8.73
C PRO A 104 31.90 5.83 -9.14
N GLU A 105 31.95 6.17 -10.43
CA GLU A 105 31.25 7.32 -11.02
C GLU A 105 29.71 7.23 -10.91
N ARG A 106 29.13 6.03 -10.83
CA ARG A 106 27.67 5.82 -10.75
C ARG A 106 27.13 5.67 -9.34
N VAL A 107 28.00 5.55 -8.33
CA VAL A 107 27.59 5.35 -6.94
C VAL A 107 26.74 6.51 -6.42
N THR A 108 27.10 7.75 -6.75
CA THR A 108 26.34 8.95 -6.35
C THR A 108 24.93 8.93 -6.94
N HIS A 109 24.78 8.60 -8.23
CA HIS A 109 23.47 8.52 -8.89
C HIS A 109 22.55 7.45 -8.28
N LEU A 110 23.12 6.31 -7.87
CA LEU A 110 22.36 5.25 -7.21
C LEU A 110 21.87 5.70 -5.83
N LYS A 111 22.71 6.39 -5.04
CA LYS A 111 22.30 6.94 -3.73
C LYS A 111 21.16 7.96 -3.87
N VAL A 112 21.22 8.84 -4.87
CA VAL A 112 20.14 9.80 -5.14
C VAL A 112 18.85 9.07 -5.52
N ALA A 113 18.93 8.07 -6.41
CA ALA A 113 17.77 7.28 -6.80
C ALA A 113 17.13 6.57 -5.59
N GLU A 114 17.94 6.03 -4.67
CA GLU A 114 17.44 5.44 -3.43
C GLU A 114 16.71 6.43 -2.54
N ALA A 115 17.28 7.62 -2.35
CA ALA A 115 16.68 8.67 -1.53
C ALA A 115 15.33 9.11 -2.13
N VAL A 116 15.27 9.26 -3.46
CA VAL A 116 14.03 9.59 -4.18
C VAL A 116 13.01 8.46 -4.04
N THR A 117 13.40 7.20 -4.24
CA THR A 117 12.48 6.07 -4.07
C THR A 117 11.96 5.98 -2.64
N PHE A 118 12.82 6.14 -1.63
CA PHE A 118 12.40 6.18 -0.23
C PHE A 118 11.42 7.32 0.05
N GLY A 119 11.73 8.54 -0.41
CA GLY A 119 10.85 9.69 -0.26
C GLY A 119 9.48 9.48 -0.92
N ALA A 120 9.45 8.89 -2.12
CA ALA A 120 8.21 8.56 -2.80
C ALA A 120 7.39 7.51 -2.03
N TRP A 121 8.03 6.47 -1.48
CA TRP A 121 7.35 5.48 -0.63
C TRP A 121 6.77 6.11 0.63
N ALA A 122 7.54 6.98 1.31
CA ALA A 122 7.08 7.69 2.49
C ALA A 122 5.87 8.59 2.17
N LEU A 123 5.91 9.30 1.04
CA LEU A 123 4.81 10.13 0.57
C LEU A 123 3.55 9.28 0.29
N VAL A 124 3.68 8.18 -0.45
CA VAL A 124 2.55 7.29 -0.73
C VAL A 124 1.98 6.73 0.56
N ALA A 125 2.82 6.20 1.46
CA ALA A 125 2.38 5.69 2.76
C ALA A 125 1.62 6.76 3.56
N TRP A 126 2.15 7.99 3.61
CA TRP A 126 1.53 9.11 4.30
C TRP A 126 0.15 9.46 3.72
N LEU A 127 0.01 9.48 2.39
CA LEU A 127 -1.29 9.71 1.73
C LEU A 127 -2.33 8.65 2.13
N PHE A 128 -1.93 7.37 2.18
CA PHE A 128 -2.83 6.29 2.60
C PHE A 128 -3.19 6.36 4.09
N VAL A 129 -2.24 6.75 4.95
CA VAL A 129 -2.49 6.91 6.40
C VAL A 129 -3.41 8.10 6.69
N MET A 130 -3.22 9.21 5.98
CA MET A 130 -3.99 10.43 6.24
C MET A 130 -5.40 10.40 5.65
N PHE A 131 -5.54 9.96 4.40
CA PHE A 131 -6.81 10.04 3.68
C PHE A 131 -7.56 8.69 3.63
N GLY A 132 -6.84 7.57 3.69
CA GLY A 132 -7.43 6.26 3.42
C GLY A 132 -7.96 6.12 1.98
N LEU A 133 -8.19 4.89 1.53
CA LEU A 133 -8.76 4.61 0.21
C LEU A 133 -10.15 5.25 -0.05
N PRO A 134 -11.09 5.29 0.92
CA PRO A 134 -12.44 5.81 0.66
C PRO A 134 -12.48 7.32 0.39
N GLN A 135 -11.56 8.11 0.96
CA GLN A 135 -11.55 9.57 0.75
C GLN A 135 -10.81 9.96 -0.52
N LEU A 136 -9.82 9.16 -0.95
CA LEU A 136 -9.12 9.36 -2.23
C LEU A 136 -10.00 9.08 -3.45
N ALA A 137 -11.06 8.28 -3.31
CA ALA A 137 -12.03 8.03 -4.39
C ALA A 137 -13.17 9.08 -4.45
N ALA A 138 -13.24 9.98 -3.46
CA ALA A 138 -14.26 11.01 -3.34
C ALA A 138 -13.70 12.45 -3.46
N ALA A 139 -12.39 12.57 -3.71
CA ALA A 139 -11.66 13.81 -3.99
C ALA A 139 -11.27 13.87 -5.47
#